data_AF-R1F1N0-F1
#
_entry.id   AF-R1F1N0-F1
#
_cell.length_a   1.000
_cell.length_b   1.000
_cell.length_c   1.000
_cell.angle_alpha   90.00
_cell.angle_beta   90.00
_cell.angle_gamma   90.00
#
_symmetry.space_group_name_H-M   'P 1'
#
loop_
_entity.id
_entity.type
_entity.pdbx_description
1 polymer ?
#
loop_
_entity_poly.entity_id
_entity_poly.type
_entity_poly.pdbx_seq_one_letter_code
_entity_poly.pdbx_strand_id
1 'polypeptide(L)'
;MTAGIRIVKPVDVVDAPDLTITEYVGRVASADSACSACVATVRTATKELPQCPSFDEFVLVLEGEVHILHGTNLTECAIVRAGEGLVLRKHTRVQWVWPGPCKYVPICLPAFSPSNCGREETFGGPAAKTEASMDRLRELHAASGLAMARSRLESAASTWFGGVALGLLLGVATARALR
;
A
#
# COMPACT_ATOMS: atom_id res chain seq x y z
N MET A 1 12.93 -15.76 -19.83
CA MET A 1 11.93 -14.93 -19.14
C MET A 1 12.66 -13.73 -18.56
N THR A 2 12.34 -12.51 -18.99
CA THR A 2 13.00 -11.26 -18.55
C THR A 2 12.71 -11.05 -17.07
N ALA A 3 13.65 -11.43 -16.21
CA ALA A 3 13.52 -11.51 -14.75
C ALA A 3 13.32 -10.17 -14.01
N GLY A 4 12.89 -9.11 -14.71
CA GLY A 4 12.70 -7.76 -14.15
C GLY A 4 11.44 -7.03 -14.61
N ILE A 5 10.62 -7.61 -15.51
CA ILE A 5 9.38 -6.97 -15.98
C ILE A 5 8.20 -7.80 -15.52
N ARG A 6 7.29 -7.17 -14.76
CA ARG A 6 6.05 -7.79 -14.29
C ARG A 6 4.87 -6.85 -14.57
N ILE A 7 3.84 -7.40 -15.18
CA ILE A 7 2.53 -6.72 -15.31
C ILE A 7 1.73 -7.07 -14.06
N VAL A 8 1.18 -6.06 -13.39
CA VAL A 8 0.36 -6.19 -12.19
C VAL A 8 -1.08 -5.87 -12.54
N LYS A 9 -2.03 -6.60 -11.94
CA LYS A 9 -3.45 -6.29 -12.05
C LYS A 9 -3.84 -5.41 -10.86
N PRO A 10 -4.50 -4.26 -11.08
CA PRO A 10 -4.91 -3.40 -9.98
C PRO A 10 -5.99 -4.05 -9.13
N VAL A 11 -6.08 -3.60 -7.87
CA VAL A 11 -7.11 -4.01 -6.91
C VAL A 11 -7.67 -2.75 -6.23
N ASP A 12 -8.99 -2.63 -6.17
CA ASP A 12 -9.64 -1.60 -5.37
C ASP A 12 -9.54 -1.99 -3.89
N VAL A 13 -8.57 -1.38 -3.20
CA VAL A 13 -8.27 -1.65 -1.79
C VAL A 13 -9.18 -0.85 -0.86
N VAL A 14 -9.75 0.24 -1.35
CA VAL A 14 -10.85 0.98 -0.72
C VAL A 14 -11.92 1.20 -1.77
N ASP A 15 -13.14 0.80 -1.48
CA ASP A 15 -14.32 1.15 -2.26
C ASP A 15 -15.43 1.62 -1.31
N ALA A 16 -15.59 2.93 -1.22
CA ALA A 16 -16.57 3.63 -0.38
C ALA A 16 -17.41 4.58 -1.27
N PRO A 17 -18.60 5.05 -0.84
CA PRO A 17 -19.45 5.88 -1.70
C PRO A 17 -18.75 7.09 -2.33
N ASP A 18 -17.92 7.81 -1.56
CA ASP A 18 -17.28 9.05 -2.01
C ASP A 18 -15.82 8.88 -2.42
N LEU A 19 -15.20 7.73 -2.16
CA LEU A 19 -13.77 7.49 -2.38
C LEU A 19 -13.52 6.06 -2.84
N THR A 20 -12.81 5.91 -3.96
CA THR A 20 -12.20 4.65 -4.37
C THR A 20 -10.68 4.82 -4.42
N ILE A 21 -9.94 3.85 -3.87
CA ILE A 21 -8.48 3.77 -3.98
C ILE A 21 -8.13 2.45 -4.67
N THR A 22 -7.60 2.57 -5.87
CA THR A 22 -7.13 1.45 -6.69
C THR A 22 -5.62 1.31 -6.52
N GLU A 23 -5.16 0.23 -5.88
CA GLU A 23 -3.74 -0.08 -5.75
C GLU A 23 -3.23 -0.77 -7.01
N TYR A 24 -2.12 -0.27 -7.58
CA TYR A 24 -1.42 -0.89 -8.70
C TYR A 24 -0.13 -1.58 -8.24
N VAL A 25 0.66 -0.87 -7.42
CA VAL A 25 1.85 -1.40 -6.76
C VAL A 25 1.64 -1.28 -5.25
N GLY A 26 2.11 -2.27 -4.50
CA GLY A 26 1.90 -2.36 -3.07
C GLY A 26 1.53 -3.75 -2.60
N ARG A 27 1.08 -3.81 -1.34
CA ARG A 27 1.00 -5.06 -0.59
C ARG A 27 -0.08 -5.98 -1.14
N VAL A 28 -1.19 -5.45 -1.63
CA VAL A 28 -2.33 -6.24 -2.09
C VAL A 28 -2.19 -6.60 -3.56
N ALA A 29 -2.06 -5.61 -4.44
CA ALA A 29 -2.07 -5.80 -5.90
C ALA A 29 -0.80 -6.48 -6.44
N SER A 30 0.34 -6.28 -5.77
CA SER A 30 1.65 -6.68 -6.31
C SER A 30 2.56 -7.41 -5.33
N ALA A 31 2.11 -7.63 -4.09
CA ALA A 31 2.91 -8.21 -3.00
C ALA A 31 4.24 -7.45 -2.73
N ASP A 32 4.25 -6.13 -2.95
CA ASP A 32 5.39 -5.26 -2.71
C ASP A 32 5.26 -4.55 -1.36
N SER A 33 6.25 -4.71 -0.48
CA SER A 33 6.29 -4.06 0.84
C SER A 33 7.12 -2.78 0.87
N ALA A 34 7.89 -2.50 -0.18
CA ALA A 34 8.77 -1.35 -0.27
C ALA A 34 8.04 -0.11 -0.80
N CYS A 35 7.10 -0.28 -1.74
CA CYS A 35 6.35 0.82 -2.34
C CYS A 35 4.87 0.49 -2.45
N SER A 36 4.00 1.45 -2.13
CA SER A 36 2.59 1.45 -2.54
C SER A 36 2.37 2.61 -3.51
N ALA A 37 1.71 2.37 -4.63
CA ALA A 37 1.35 3.38 -5.62
C ALA A 37 -0.07 3.10 -6.11
N CYS A 38 -0.96 4.06 -5.87
CA CYS A 38 -2.39 3.92 -6.11
C CYS A 38 -2.90 5.03 -7.02
N VAL A 39 -4.11 4.85 -7.53
CA VAL A 39 -4.94 5.95 -8.03
C VAL A 39 -6.12 6.09 -7.09
N ALA A 40 -6.27 7.27 -6.49
CA ALA A 40 -7.39 7.61 -5.65
C ALA A 40 -8.34 8.54 -6.41
N THR A 41 -9.64 8.22 -6.36
CA THR A 41 -10.71 9.01 -6.97
C THR A 41 -11.74 9.35 -5.91
N VAL A 42 -11.84 10.64 -5.59
CA VAL A 42 -12.86 11.23 -4.73
C VAL A 42 -13.98 11.78 -5.61
N ARG A 43 -15.22 11.40 -5.32
CA ARG A 43 -16.40 11.74 -6.12
C ARG A 43 -17.16 12.95 -5.61
N THR A 44 -17.17 13.18 -4.30
CA THR A 44 -17.93 14.27 -3.67
C THR A 44 -17.10 14.90 -2.55
N ALA A 45 -17.56 16.05 -2.05
CA ALA A 45 -16.92 16.70 -0.91
C ALA A 45 -16.93 15.78 0.31
N THR A 46 -15.75 15.48 0.85
CA THR A 46 -15.59 14.56 1.97
C THR A 46 -14.28 14.84 2.70
N LYS A 47 -14.04 14.16 3.81
CA LYS A 47 -12.79 14.26 4.59
C LYS A 47 -12.46 12.92 5.21
N GLU A 48 -11.19 12.67 5.48
CA GLU A 48 -10.76 11.48 6.22
C GLU A 48 -10.52 11.81 7.69
N LEU A 49 -10.46 10.79 8.54
CA LEU A 49 -9.93 10.97 9.89
C LEU A 49 -8.44 11.36 9.85
N PRO A 50 -7.95 12.09 10.86
CA PRO A 50 -6.54 12.40 10.99
C PRO A 50 -5.68 11.14 11.02
N GLN A 51 -4.48 11.28 10.48
CA GLN A 51 -3.51 10.22 10.33
C GLN A 51 -2.12 10.72 10.72
N CYS A 52 -1.32 9.84 11.29
CA CYS A 52 0.11 10.08 11.53
C CYS A 52 0.92 8.89 10.98
N PRO A 53 1.18 8.86 9.66
CA PRO A 53 1.78 7.71 9.01
C PRO A 53 3.22 7.42 9.47
N SER A 54 3.62 6.14 9.45
CA SER A 54 5.01 5.71 9.65
C SER A 54 5.79 5.57 8.32
N PHE A 55 5.30 6.17 7.26
CA PHE A 55 5.88 6.19 5.91
C PHE A 55 5.90 7.62 5.36
N ASP A 56 6.83 7.88 4.44
CA ASP A 56 6.77 9.08 3.61
C ASP A 56 5.71 8.87 2.53
N GLU A 57 4.96 9.92 2.21
CA GLU A 57 3.91 9.91 1.19
C GLU A 57 4.13 11.05 0.20
N PHE A 58 4.17 10.68 -1.08
CA PHE A 58 4.31 11.59 -2.20
C PHE A 58 3.02 11.53 -3.00
N VAL A 59 2.39 12.68 -3.20
CA VAL A 59 1.08 12.75 -3.84
C VAL A 59 1.15 13.65 -5.05
N LEU A 60 0.61 13.16 -6.17
CA LEU A 60 0.42 13.93 -7.39
C LEU A 60 -1.07 14.19 -7.56
N VAL A 61 -1.50 15.45 -7.54
CA VAL A 61 -2.90 15.80 -7.78
C VAL A 61 -3.10 15.97 -9.28
N LEU A 62 -3.97 15.14 -9.86
CA LEU A 62 -4.23 15.11 -11.31
C LEU A 62 -5.45 15.93 -11.69
N GLU A 63 -6.51 15.89 -10.88
CA GLU A 63 -7.77 16.60 -11.10
C GLU A 63 -8.29 17.15 -9.76
N GLY A 64 -8.93 18.32 -9.79
CA GLY A 64 -9.51 18.96 -8.59
C GLY A 64 -8.45 19.56 -7.65
N GLU A 65 -8.78 19.59 -6.36
CA GLU A 65 -7.87 20.02 -5.30
C GLU A 65 -8.10 19.23 -4.00
N VAL A 66 -7.11 19.27 -3.12
CA VAL A 66 -7.15 18.68 -1.78
C VAL A 66 -6.58 19.67 -0.77
N HIS A 67 -7.22 19.75 0.39
CA HIS A 67 -6.82 20.58 1.51
C HIS A 67 -6.22 19.66 2.58
N ILE A 68 -4.99 19.93 2.98
CA ILE A 68 -4.28 19.18 4.00
C ILE A 68 -4.24 20.01 5.26
N LEU A 69 -5.04 19.62 6.25
CA LEU A 69 -4.94 20.22 7.57
C LEU A 69 -3.76 19.61 8.32
N HIS A 70 -2.94 20.46 8.94
CA HIS A 70 -1.73 20.03 9.65
C HIS A 70 -1.45 20.92 10.87
N GLY A 71 -0.31 20.66 11.52
CA GLY A 71 0.06 21.28 12.79
C GLY A 71 -0.57 20.56 13.98
N THR A 72 -0.13 20.92 15.19
CA THR A 72 -0.52 20.23 16.44
C THR A 72 -2.04 20.11 16.60
N ASN A 73 -2.78 21.15 16.18
CA ASN A 73 -4.23 21.25 16.35
C ASN A 73 -5.02 21.10 15.03
N LEU A 74 -4.39 20.75 13.91
CA LEU A 74 -5.02 20.69 12.57
C LEU A 74 -5.69 22.00 12.14
N THR A 75 -5.08 23.13 12.48
CA THR A 75 -5.59 24.47 12.17
C THR A 75 -4.90 25.12 10.97
N GLU A 76 -3.71 24.63 10.61
CA GLU A 76 -3.00 25.08 9.42
C GLU A 76 -3.51 24.29 8.21
N CYS A 77 -3.58 24.93 7.04
CA CYS A 77 -4.12 24.33 5.83
C CYS A 77 -3.22 24.61 4.62
N ALA A 78 -2.78 23.54 3.96
CA ALA A 78 -2.14 23.61 2.66
C ALA A 78 -3.13 23.16 1.57
N ILE A 79 -3.30 23.96 0.52
CA ILE A 79 -4.15 23.63 -0.63
C ILE A 79 -3.26 23.16 -1.77
N VAL A 80 -3.53 21.96 -2.28
CA VAL A 80 -2.78 21.34 -3.38
C VAL A 80 -3.74 21.08 -4.53
N ARG A 81 -3.45 21.63 -5.70
CA ARG A 81 -4.33 21.64 -6.87
C ARG A 81 -3.80 20.73 -7.97
N ALA A 82 -4.66 20.45 -8.95
CA ALA A 82 -4.27 19.73 -10.16
C ALA A 82 -2.98 20.29 -10.78
N GLY A 83 -2.03 19.39 -11.05
CA GLY A 83 -0.69 19.73 -11.56
C GLY A 83 0.36 19.96 -10.47
N GLU A 84 -0.03 20.02 -9.19
CA GLU A 84 0.87 20.17 -8.05
C GLU A 84 1.18 18.84 -7.35
N GLY A 85 2.30 18.83 -6.64
CA GLY A 85 2.74 17.71 -5.82
C GLY A 85 2.74 18.07 -4.33
N LEU A 86 2.50 17.06 -3.50
CA LEU A 86 2.58 17.14 -2.04
C LEU A 86 3.60 16.13 -1.54
N VAL A 87 4.44 16.54 -0.59
CA VAL A 87 5.39 15.67 0.10
C VAL A 87 5.07 15.68 1.58
N LEU A 88 4.57 14.56 2.09
CA LEU A 88 4.35 14.34 3.51
C LEU A 88 5.45 13.44 4.05
N ARG A 89 6.17 13.92 5.06
CA ARG A 89 7.15 13.10 5.76
C ARG A 89 6.46 12.24 6.80
N LYS A 90 6.99 11.03 7.03
CA LYS A 90 6.54 10.18 8.12
C LYS A 90 6.49 10.95 9.44
N HIS A 91 5.55 10.56 10.28
CA HIS A 91 5.24 11.18 11.57
C HIS A 91 4.70 12.61 11.48
N THR A 92 4.32 13.07 10.29
CA THR A 92 3.52 14.29 10.12
C THR A 92 2.06 13.93 10.34
N ARG A 93 1.44 14.49 11.37
CA ARG A 93 0.00 14.36 11.60
C ARG A 93 -0.76 15.29 10.63
N VAL A 94 -1.65 14.71 9.84
CA VAL A 94 -2.43 15.43 8.84
C VAL A 94 -3.89 14.98 8.82
N GLN A 95 -4.77 15.82 8.30
CA GLN A 95 -6.12 15.44 7.89
C GLN A 95 -6.34 15.81 6.43
N TRP A 96 -6.84 14.84 5.67
CA TRP A 96 -7.23 15.01 4.28
C TRP A 96 -8.65 15.55 4.19
N VAL A 97 -8.83 16.67 3.49
CA VAL A 97 -10.14 17.28 3.22
C VAL A 97 -10.26 17.55 1.73
N TRP A 98 -11.31 17.04 1.11
CA TRP A 98 -11.61 17.26 -0.30
C TRP A 98 -12.84 18.15 -0.40
N PRO A 99 -12.74 19.38 -0.92
CA PRO A 99 -13.90 20.26 -1.08
C PRO A 99 -14.84 19.84 -2.22
N GLY A 100 -14.45 18.85 -3.03
CA GLY A 100 -15.22 18.34 -4.16
C GLY A 100 -14.50 17.16 -4.83
N PRO A 101 -14.88 16.81 -6.09
CA PRO A 101 -14.22 15.75 -6.84
C PRO A 101 -12.71 16.00 -6.97
N CYS A 102 -11.91 14.96 -6.76
CA CYS A 102 -10.46 15.02 -6.80
C CYS A 102 -9.88 13.68 -7.25
N LYS A 103 -8.87 13.70 -8.12
CA LYS A 103 -8.15 12.51 -8.55
C LYS A 103 -6.66 12.71 -8.30
N TYR A 104 -6.06 11.78 -7.58
CA TYR A 104 -4.65 11.89 -7.18
C TYR A 104 -3.96 10.54 -7.12
N VAL A 105 -2.64 10.57 -7.13
CA VAL A 105 -1.76 9.40 -7.06
C VAL A 105 -0.95 9.47 -5.77
N PRO A 106 -1.37 8.78 -4.70
CA PRO A 106 -0.54 8.63 -3.52
C PRO A 106 0.50 7.53 -3.72
N ILE A 107 1.73 7.81 -3.29
CA ILE A 107 2.88 6.91 -3.34
C ILE A 107 3.50 6.86 -1.94
N CYS A 108 3.51 5.69 -1.31
CA CYS A 108 3.98 5.50 0.06
C CYS A 108 5.30 4.70 0.10
N LEU A 109 6.27 5.20 0.87
CA LEU A 109 7.55 4.53 1.13
C LEU A 109 7.84 4.49 2.66
N PRO A 110 7.82 3.30 3.32
CA PRO A 110 7.48 1.99 2.77
C PRO A 110 6.00 1.85 2.38
N ALA A 111 5.63 0.72 1.77
CA ALA A 111 4.26 0.46 1.32
C ALA A 111 3.25 0.57 2.47
N PHE A 112 2.13 1.25 2.18
CA PHE A 112 0.98 1.41 3.05
C PHE A 112 0.47 0.08 3.62
N SER A 113 0.01 0.11 4.87
CA SER A 113 -0.86 -0.89 5.49
C SER A 113 -1.80 -0.20 6.48
N PRO A 114 -2.96 -0.82 6.79
CA PRO A 114 -3.84 -0.31 7.85
C PRO A 114 -3.12 -0.09 9.18
N SER A 115 -2.12 -0.91 9.49
CA SER A 115 -1.33 -0.82 10.72
C SER A 115 -0.29 0.30 10.76
N ASN A 116 0.14 0.85 9.61
CA ASN A 116 1.22 1.86 9.57
C ASN A 116 0.76 3.27 9.18
N CYS A 117 -0.55 3.45 8.91
CA CYS A 117 -1.12 4.74 8.55
C CYS A 117 -1.41 5.66 9.75
N GLY A 118 -1.45 5.10 10.96
CA GLY A 118 -1.71 5.87 12.18
C GLY A 118 -3.06 6.60 12.15
N ARG A 119 -4.08 6.00 11.52
CA ARG A 119 -5.43 6.56 11.43
C ARG A 119 -6.10 6.56 12.80
N GLU A 120 -6.63 7.71 13.20
CA GLU A 120 -7.40 7.85 14.43
C GLU A 120 -8.77 7.15 14.32
N GLU A 121 -9.39 6.85 15.47
CA GLU A 121 -10.68 6.14 15.50
C GLU A 121 -11.88 7.08 15.35
N THR A 122 -11.79 8.30 15.91
CA THR A 122 -12.86 9.28 15.89
C THR A 122 -12.31 10.69 15.70
N PHE A 123 -12.96 11.47 14.83
CA PHE A 123 -12.64 12.89 14.66
C PHE A 123 -13.75 13.63 13.90
N GLY A 124 -14.70 14.21 14.65
CA GLY A 124 -15.63 15.23 14.14
C GLY A 124 -16.42 14.86 12.88
N GLY A 125 -17.25 13.81 12.92
CA GLY A 125 -18.18 13.45 11.84
C GLY A 125 -17.75 12.24 11.01
N PRO A 126 -18.46 11.96 9.89
CA PRO A 126 -18.17 10.81 9.03
C PRO A 126 -16.85 11.00 8.27
N ALA A 127 -16.22 9.87 7.92
CA ALA A 127 -14.98 9.81 7.18
C ALA A 127 -15.20 9.19 5.79
N ALA A 128 -14.37 9.60 4.82
CA ALA A 128 -14.41 9.14 3.44
C ALA A 128 -14.31 7.61 3.34
N LYS A 129 -13.41 7.00 4.12
CA LYS A 129 -13.39 5.55 4.33
C LYS A 129 -14.42 5.16 5.37
N THR A 130 -15.48 4.48 4.91
CA THR A 130 -16.49 3.87 5.77
C THR A 130 -15.91 2.68 6.54
N GLU A 131 -16.55 2.31 7.65
CA GLU A 131 -16.17 1.12 8.42
C GLU A 131 -16.12 -0.15 7.55
N ALA A 132 -17.16 -0.39 6.74
CA ALA A 132 -17.19 -1.51 5.80
C ALA A 132 -16.02 -1.50 4.81
N SER A 133 -15.65 -0.33 4.26
CA SER A 133 -14.50 -0.22 3.37
C SER A 133 -13.17 -0.48 4.08
N MET A 134 -13.06 -0.08 5.36
CA MET A 134 -11.88 -0.32 6.18
C MET A 134 -11.73 -1.79 6.59
N ASP A 135 -12.84 -2.48 6.87
CA ASP A 135 -12.83 -3.92 7.14
C ASP A 135 -12.40 -4.70 5.91
N ARG A 136 -12.96 -4.36 4.74
CA ARG A 136 -12.55 -4.95 3.48
C ARG A 136 -11.06 -4.73 3.20
N LEU A 137 -10.56 -3.53 3.45
CA LEU A 137 -9.14 -3.22 3.32
C LEU A 137 -8.27 -4.11 4.23
N ARG A 138 -8.66 -4.30 5.50
CA ARG A 138 -7.94 -5.18 6.44
C ARG A 138 -7.92 -6.62 5.96
N GLU A 139 -9.04 -7.14 5.46
CA GLU A 139 -9.14 -8.49 4.89
C GLU A 139 -8.17 -8.68 3.71
N LEU A 140 -8.13 -7.72 2.78
CA LEU A 140 -7.24 -7.77 1.62
C LEU A 140 -5.76 -7.81 2.03
N HIS A 141 -5.37 -6.97 3.00
CA HIS A 141 -4.01 -6.98 3.53
C HIS A 141 -3.67 -8.29 4.26
N ALA A 142 -4.61 -8.85 5.03
CA ALA A 142 -4.42 -10.14 5.71
C ALA A 142 -4.26 -11.30 4.70
N ALA A 143 -5.13 -11.36 3.70
CA ALA A 143 -5.08 -12.37 2.64
C ALA A 143 -3.77 -12.31 1.85
N SER A 144 -3.33 -11.10 1.48
CA SER A 144 -2.04 -10.94 0.80
C SER A 144 -0.86 -11.35 1.68
N GLY A 145 -0.87 -10.97 2.96
CA GLY A 145 0.17 -11.38 3.92
C GLY A 145 0.30 -12.90 4.03
N LEU A 146 -0.83 -13.63 4.10
CA LEU A 146 -0.87 -15.09 4.10
C LEU A 146 -0.32 -15.68 2.80
N ALA A 147 -0.71 -15.14 1.65
CA ALA A 147 -0.22 -15.58 0.35
C ALA A 147 1.30 -15.39 0.20
N MET A 148 1.82 -14.26 0.65
CA MET A 148 3.26 -13.98 0.67
C MET A 148 4.02 -14.94 1.59
N ALA A 149 3.50 -15.20 2.80
CA ALA A 149 4.11 -16.14 3.74
C ALA A 149 4.15 -17.55 3.16
N ARG A 150 3.06 -18.01 2.54
CA ARG A 150 2.99 -19.30 1.85
C ARG A 150 4.01 -19.40 0.72
N SER A 151 4.11 -18.40 -0.15
CA SER A 151 5.08 -18.39 -1.26
C SER A 151 6.53 -18.46 -0.76
N ARG A 152 6.86 -17.78 0.34
CA ARG A 152 8.18 -17.87 0.97
C ARG A 152 8.47 -19.28 1.50
N LEU A 153 7.50 -19.92 2.14
CA LEU A 153 7.63 -21.30 2.63
C LEU A 153 7.82 -22.30 1.47
N GLU A 154 7.05 -22.18 0.39
CA GLU A 154 7.19 -23.03 -0.81
C GLU A 154 8.56 -22.82 -1.50
N SER A 155 9.05 -21.58 -1.54
CA SER A 155 10.38 -21.26 -2.07
C SER A 155 11.51 -21.81 -1.18
N ALA A 156 11.35 -21.73 0.14
CA ALA A 156 12.28 -22.35 1.09
C ALA A 156 12.27 -23.88 0.96
N ALA A 157 11.09 -24.51 0.87
CA ALA A 157 10.99 -25.96 0.70
C ALA A 157 11.64 -26.44 -0.61
N SER A 158 11.39 -25.76 -1.73
CA SER A 158 11.97 -26.12 -3.04
C SER A 158 13.49 -25.96 -3.08
N THR A 159 14.04 -24.93 -2.45
CA THR A 159 15.50 -24.77 -2.30
C THR A 159 16.12 -25.86 -1.42
N TRP A 160 15.43 -26.29 -0.36
CA TRP A 160 15.89 -27.39 0.49
C TRP A 160 15.87 -28.74 -0.24
N PHE A 161 14.77 -29.10 -0.92
CA PHE A 161 14.70 -30.36 -1.67
C PHE A 161 15.63 -30.36 -2.89
N GLY A 162 15.80 -29.22 -3.57
CA GLY A 162 16.79 -29.08 -4.65
C GLY A 162 18.23 -29.22 -4.16
N GLY A 163 18.55 -28.67 -2.99
CA GLY A 163 19.86 -28.81 -2.35
C GLY A 163 20.16 -30.24 -1.90
N VAL A 164 19.18 -30.95 -1.34
CA VAL A 164 19.33 -32.37 -0.93
C VAL A 164 19.47 -33.29 -2.15
N ALA A 165 18.68 -33.08 -3.21
CA ALA A 165 18.80 -33.85 -4.45
C ALA A 165 20.16 -33.65 -5.15
N LEU A 166 20.67 -32.41 -5.17
CA LEU A 166 22.00 -32.11 -5.70
C LEU A 166 23.12 -32.71 -4.83
N GLY A 167 22.95 -32.68 -3.49
CA GLY A 167 23.88 -33.31 -2.55
C GLY A 167 23.96 -34.83 -2.69
N LEU A 168 22.82 -35.50 -2.92
CA LEU A 168 22.80 -36.95 -3.19
C LEU A 168 23.46 -37.30 -4.53
N LEU A 169 23.22 -36.52 -5.58
CA LEU A 169 23.81 -36.74 -6.90
C LEU A 169 25.34 -36.54 -6.90
N LEU A 170 25.84 -35.53 -6.18
CA LEU A 170 27.28 -35.32 -5.99
C LEU A 170 27.92 -36.42 -5.13
N GLY A 171 27.26 -36.86 -4.06
CA GLY A 171 27.75 -37.95 -3.22
C GLY A 171 27.88 -39.30 -3.94
N VAL A 172 26.93 -39.61 -4.84
CA VAL A 172 26.98 -40.83 -5.68
C VAL A 172 28.07 -40.72 -6.76
N ALA A 173 28.31 -39.53 -7.32
CA ALA A 173 29.37 -39.32 -8.31
C ALA A 173 30.78 -39.48 -7.72
N THR A 174 31.02 -39.00 -6.49
CA THR A 174 32.32 -39.18 -5.81
C THR A 174 32.60 -40.62 -5.40
N ALA A 175 31.56 -41.41 -5.07
CA ALA A 175 31.73 -42.81 -4.69
C ALA A 175 32.10 -43.73 -5.88
N ARG A 176 31.81 -43.31 -7.12
CA ARG A 176 32.13 -44.06 -8.35
C ARG A 176 33.52 -43.76 -8.93
N ALA A 177 34.14 -42.64 -8.56
CA ALA A 177 35.49 -42.26 -9.01
C ALA A 177 36.63 -42.83 -8.14
N LEU A 178 36.29 -43.50 -7.03
CA LEU A 178 37.24 -44.09 -6.07
C LEU A 178 37.26 -45.63 -6.12
N ARG A 179 36.86 -46.23 -7.25
CA ARG A 179 36.99 -47.67 -7.54
C ARG A 179 37.76 -47.91 -8.82
#